data_AF-A0AA89BMK3-F1
#
_entry.id   AF-A0AA89BMK3-F1
#
_cell.length_a   1.000
_cell.length_b   1.000
_cell.length_c   1.000
_cell.angle_alpha   90.00
_cell.angle_beta   90.00
_cell.angle_gamma   90.00
#
_symmetry.space_group_name_H-M   'P 1'
#
loop_
_entity.id
_entity.type
_entity.pdbx_description
1 polymer ?
#
loop_
_entity_poly.entity_id
_entity_poly.type
_entity_poly.pdbx_seq_one_letter_code
_entity_poly.pdbx_strand_id
1 'polypeptide(L)'
;MFSGWVPRCRNSKTKRKGCCEDVTFTELLEFVVGEVEKGNPLDPHLTPMHEHCHPCTNSYNFVGRMENFTKDANHVFQELNSRILSNISFGDFQKESKIFAVKDYVHRLFRHKVWINRCLPMYDSMLRTWKALQIRGILDNRVQLPFSRQEAEHVSRFSFMNAALNALEKSTDPVQIRKAKSEAVVEAFSSVPRDLLLKIKELVRPDCLLFGYKLEPSEIFESGKQLKSRKKYFVSLDEKEYKKYFGGDPSKLPSARLNALSGMMHI
;
A
#
# COMPACT_ATOMS: atom_id res chain seq x y z
N MET A 1 10.70 16.79 6.23
CA MET A 1 11.54 15.95 7.12
C MET A 1 11.18 14.50 6.81
N PHE A 2 11.81 13.90 5.79
CA PHE A 2 11.61 12.49 5.39
C PHE A 2 13.00 11.91 5.06
N SER A 3 13.90 12.04 6.02
CA SER A 3 15.31 11.67 5.90
C SER A 3 15.64 10.70 7.02
N GLY A 4 15.52 9.41 6.74
CA GLY A 4 15.71 8.33 7.69
C GLY A 4 14.55 7.36 7.57
N TRP A 5 14.82 6.07 7.65
CA TRP A 5 13.82 4.99 7.57
C TRP A 5 13.45 4.54 6.16
N VAL A 6 14.48 4.34 5.36
CA VAL A 6 14.53 3.08 4.65
C VAL A 6 15.12 2.08 5.66
N PRO A 7 14.47 0.92 5.95
CA PRO A 7 15.12 -0.14 6.70
C PRO A 7 16.52 -0.30 6.10
N ARG A 8 17.59 -0.33 6.92
CA ARG A 8 18.88 -0.73 6.38
C ARG A 8 18.62 -2.07 5.70
N CYS A 9 18.62 -2.09 4.37
CA CYS A 9 18.27 -3.28 3.61
C CYS A 9 19.38 -4.31 3.84
N ARG A 10 19.23 -5.04 4.95
CA ARG A 10 20.17 -6.05 5.41
C ARG A 10 20.29 -7.16 4.36
N ASN A 11 19.24 -7.36 3.57
CA ASN A 11 19.10 -8.44 2.60
C ASN A 11 18.72 -7.95 1.18
N SER A 12 19.09 -6.73 0.78
CA SER A 12 18.93 -6.38 -0.63
C SER A 12 19.82 -7.31 -1.48
N LYS A 13 19.20 -8.10 -2.36
CA LYS A 13 19.92 -8.97 -3.29
C LYS A 13 20.68 -8.13 -4.32
N THR A 14 20.29 -6.86 -4.51
CA THR A 14 21.02 -5.89 -5.32
C THR A 14 22.07 -5.19 -4.46
N LYS A 15 23.36 -5.42 -4.77
CA LYS A 15 24.52 -4.84 -4.04
C LYS A 15 24.67 -3.30 -4.18
N ARG A 16 23.62 -2.56 -4.53
CA ARG A 16 23.70 -1.09 -4.64
C ARG A 16 23.53 -0.48 -3.24
N LYS A 17 24.65 -0.05 -2.64
CA LYS A 17 24.67 0.64 -1.34
C LYS A 17 23.63 1.76 -1.32
N GLY A 18 22.66 1.67 -0.41
CA GLY A 18 21.64 2.70 -0.19
C GLY A 18 20.36 2.58 -1.02
N CYS A 19 20.25 1.55 -1.86
CA CYS A 19 19.05 1.23 -2.62
C CYS A 19 18.32 0.04 -1.99
N CYS A 20 16.98 0.13 -1.95
CA CYS A 20 16.09 -0.71 -1.15
C CYS A 20 14.80 -1.01 -1.90
N GLU A 21 14.96 -1.18 -3.20
CA GLU A 21 13.90 -1.38 -4.16
C GLU A 21 13.36 -2.81 -4.17
N ASP A 22 13.91 -3.74 -3.39
CA ASP A 22 13.58 -5.17 -3.42
C ASP A 22 13.03 -5.75 -2.12
N VAL A 23 12.82 -4.92 -1.09
CA VAL A 23 12.25 -5.37 0.18
C VAL A 23 10.84 -5.96 -0.04
N THR A 24 10.59 -7.12 0.55
CA THR A 24 9.33 -7.85 0.47
C THR A 24 8.40 -7.47 1.62
N PHE A 25 7.12 -7.86 1.50
CA PHE A 25 6.18 -7.70 2.62
C PHE A 25 6.62 -8.50 3.85
N THR A 26 7.08 -9.74 3.63
CA THR A 26 7.66 -10.59 4.68
C THR A 26 8.83 -9.91 5.38
N GLU A 27 9.80 -9.37 4.63
CA GLU A 27 10.96 -8.68 5.24
C GLU A 27 10.57 -7.41 6.01
N LEU A 28 9.52 -6.70 5.58
CA LEU A 28 8.98 -5.59 6.36
C LEU A 28 8.42 -6.07 7.70
N LEU A 29 7.64 -7.16 7.72
CA LEU A 29 7.09 -7.72 8.96
C LEU A 29 8.17 -8.28 9.87
N GLU A 30 9.18 -8.96 9.32
CA GLU A 30 10.36 -9.42 10.05
C GLU A 30 11.10 -8.24 10.71
N PHE A 31 11.24 -7.13 9.98
CA PHE A 31 11.84 -5.92 10.51
C PHE A 31 11.03 -5.35 11.69
N VAL A 32 9.71 -5.19 11.53
CA VAL A 32 8.84 -4.66 12.59
C VAL A 32 8.93 -5.52 13.85
N VAL A 33 8.75 -6.84 13.71
CA VAL A 33 8.84 -7.78 14.82
C VAL A 33 10.22 -7.74 15.46
N GLY A 34 11.28 -7.72 14.65
CA GLY A 34 12.66 -7.71 15.14
C GLY A 34 13.05 -6.40 15.85
N GLU A 35 12.42 -5.27 15.55
CA GLU A 35 12.63 -4.02 16.30
C GLU A 35 11.86 -4.03 17.62
N VAL A 36 10.62 -4.54 17.64
CA VAL A 36 9.84 -4.69 18.87
C VAL A 36 10.51 -5.66 19.85
N GLU A 37 10.99 -6.81 19.38
CA GLU A 37 11.69 -7.80 20.21
C GLU A 37 12.97 -7.24 20.86
N LYS A 38 13.61 -6.24 20.23
CA LYS A 38 14.78 -5.54 20.79
C LYS A 38 14.42 -4.38 21.73
N GLY A 39 13.14 -4.04 21.83
CA GLY A 39 12.69 -2.84 22.56
C GLY A 39 13.03 -1.53 21.84
N ASN A 40 13.26 -1.55 20.53
CA ASN A 40 13.52 -0.34 19.75
C ASN A 40 12.20 0.36 19.40
N PRO A 41 12.18 1.72 19.39
CA PRO A 41 11.01 2.44 18.93
C PRO A 41 10.79 2.19 17.44
N LEU A 42 9.54 1.90 17.07
CA LEU A 42 9.12 1.81 15.68
C LEU A 42 8.86 3.21 15.11
N ASP A 43 8.94 3.30 13.78
CA ASP A 43 8.40 4.46 13.07
C ASP A 43 6.89 4.57 13.36
N PRO A 44 6.33 5.78 13.57
CA PRO A 44 4.91 5.97 13.85
C PRO A 44 3.94 5.35 12.84
N HIS A 45 4.37 5.15 11.59
CA HIS A 45 3.56 4.48 10.55
C HIS A 45 3.56 2.94 10.69
N LEU A 46 4.38 2.40 11.58
CA LEU A 46 4.54 0.97 11.83
C LEU A 46 4.06 0.56 13.24
N THR A 47 3.71 1.51 14.10
CA THR A 47 3.17 1.22 15.43
C THR A 47 1.67 0.89 15.37
N PRO A 48 1.17 0.05 16.29
CA PRO A 48 -0.26 -0.19 16.50
C PRO A 48 -1.07 1.09 16.73
N MET A 49 -2.34 1.08 16.35
CA MET A 49 -3.22 2.24 16.39
C MET A 49 -3.61 2.65 17.83
N HIS A 50 -3.71 1.70 18.76
CA HIS A 50 -4.01 2.02 20.16
C HIS A 50 -2.94 2.90 20.81
N GLU A 51 -1.69 2.84 20.35
CA GLU A 51 -0.60 3.73 20.82
C GLU A 51 -0.77 5.18 20.35
N HIS A 52 -1.51 5.41 19.26
CA HIS A 52 -1.83 6.76 18.78
C HIS A 52 -3.13 7.28 19.37
N CYS A 53 -4.17 6.44 19.38
CA CYS A 53 -5.50 6.84 19.83
C CYS A 53 -5.61 6.89 21.36
N HIS A 54 -4.86 6.10 22.12
CA HIS A 54 -5.01 6.00 23.58
C HIS A 54 -6.49 5.83 24.02
N PRO A 55 -7.22 4.82 23.51
CA PRO A 55 -8.66 4.67 23.73
C PRO A 55 -9.03 4.43 25.20
N CYS A 56 -8.07 4.03 26.05
CA CYS A 56 -8.29 3.83 27.48
C CYS A 56 -8.30 5.13 28.28
N THR A 57 -7.62 6.19 27.79
CA THR A 57 -7.53 7.48 28.50
C THR A 57 -8.40 8.56 27.85
N ASN A 58 -8.68 8.42 26.55
CA ASN A 58 -9.49 9.36 25.80
C ASN A 58 -10.92 8.84 25.65
N SER A 59 -11.90 9.68 26.02
CA SER A 59 -13.32 9.35 25.84
C SER A 59 -13.76 9.68 24.42
N TYR A 60 -13.81 8.66 23.56
CA TYR A 60 -14.28 8.79 22.19
C TYR A 60 -15.80 8.63 22.10
N ASN A 61 -16.49 9.59 21.47
CA ASN A 61 -17.90 9.45 21.14
C ASN A 61 -18.14 8.55 19.92
N PHE A 62 -17.14 8.42 19.06
CA PHE A 62 -17.22 7.65 17.82
C PHE A 62 -15.85 7.10 17.44
N VAL A 63 -15.80 5.83 17.03
CA VAL A 63 -14.61 5.18 16.47
C VAL A 63 -15.00 4.60 15.11
N GLY A 64 -14.47 5.20 14.04
CA GLY A 64 -14.73 4.77 12.67
C GLY A 64 -13.75 3.70 12.18
N ARG A 65 -14.16 2.92 11.18
CA ARG A 65 -13.34 1.92 10.49
C ARG A 65 -13.20 2.23 9.02
N MET A 66 -12.02 1.99 8.46
CA MET A 66 -11.74 2.29 7.05
C MET A 66 -12.59 1.43 6.09
N GLU A 67 -12.98 0.24 6.52
CA GLU A 67 -13.83 -0.71 5.78
C GLU A 67 -15.24 -0.18 5.61
N ASN A 68 -15.73 0.56 6.61
CA ASN A 68 -17.07 1.11 6.69
C ASN A 68 -17.09 2.65 6.58
N PHE A 69 -15.99 3.25 6.10
CA PHE A 69 -15.75 4.69 6.18
C PHE A 69 -16.91 5.55 5.68
N THR A 70 -17.54 5.18 4.56
CA THR A 70 -18.72 5.90 4.04
C THR A 70 -19.90 5.88 5.00
N LYS A 71 -20.21 4.72 5.58
CA LYS A 71 -21.31 4.57 6.55
C LYS A 71 -21.00 5.36 7.82
N ASP A 72 -19.77 5.22 8.30
CA ASP A 72 -19.28 5.83 9.53
C ASP A 72 -19.23 7.37 9.41
N ALA A 73 -18.71 7.89 8.29
CA ALA A 73 -18.70 9.33 8.01
C ALA A 73 -20.10 9.90 7.85
N ASN A 74 -21.02 9.20 7.17
CA ASN A 74 -22.41 9.62 7.06
C ASN A 74 -23.10 9.72 8.42
N HIS A 75 -22.84 8.77 9.33
CA HIS A 75 -23.37 8.83 10.68
C HIS A 75 -22.86 10.08 11.42
N VAL A 76 -21.55 10.34 11.36
CA VAL A 76 -20.96 11.56 11.96
C VAL A 76 -21.55 12.83 11.34
N PHE A 77 -21.72 12.89 10.01
CA PHE A 77 -22.31 14.06 9.36
C PHE A 77 -23.78 14.27 9.71
N GLN A 78 -24.57 13.20 9.89
CA GLN A 78 -25.95 13.31 10.35
C GLN A 78 -26.02 13.90 11.76
N GLU A 79 -25.16 13.44 12.66
CA GLU A 79 -25.03 13.97 14.02
C GLU A 79 -24.53 15.43 14.05
N LEU A 80 -23.65 15.82 13.12
CA LEU A 80 -23.19 17.20 13.00
C LEU A 80 -24.27 18.10 12.39
N ASN A 81 -24.85 17.71 11.25
CA ASN A 81 -25.88 18.49 10.54
C ASN A 81 -27.08 18.79 11.47
N SER A 82 -27.48 17.84 12.32
CA SER A 82 -28.55 18.05 13.30
C SER A 82 -28.19 19.07 14.39
N ARG A 83 -26.90 19.25 14.70
CA ARG A 83 -26.40 20.17 15.73
C ARG A 83 -26.05 21.56 15.20
N ILE A 84 -25.49 21.65 13.98
CA ILE A 84 -24.95 22.90 13.43
C ILE A 84 -25.75 23.45 12.24
N LEU A 85 -26.92 22.87 11.93
CA LEU A 85 -27.80 23.29 10.83
C LEU A 85 -27.08 23.38 9.48
N SER A 86 -26.18 22.43 9.20
CA SER A 86 -25.48 22.31 7.91
C SER A 86 -26.09 21.20 7.05
N ASN A 87 -25.72 21.17 5.77
CA ASN A 87 -26.08 20.10 4.84
C ASN A 87 -24.81 19.51 4.18
N ILE A 88 -23.90 19.02 5.02
CA ILE A 88 -22.64 18.41 4.57
C ILE A 88 -22.93 16.96 4.18
N SER A 89 -22.46 16.52 3.00
CA SER A 89 -22.59 15.14 2.54
C SER A 89 -21.23 14.47 2.33
N PHE A 90 -21.16 13.15 2.52
CA PHE A 90 -19.94 12.38 2.21
C PHE A 90 -19.61 12.36 0.72
N GLY A 91 -20.62 12.49 -0.16
CA GLY A 91 -20.44 12.47 -1.61
C GLY A 91 -19.47 13.54 -2.08
N ASP A 92 -19.49 14.70 -1.43
CA ASP A 92 -18.60 15.83 -1.72
C ASP A 92 -17.12 15.46 -1.51
N PHE A 93 -16.82 14.65 -0.49
CA PHE A 93 -15.45 14.29 -0.13
C PHE A 93 -14.91 13.04 -0.84
N GLN A 94 -15.79 12.12 -1.27
CA GLN A 94 -15.34 10.84 -1.81
C GLN A 94 -14.61 11.00 -3.14
N LYS A 95 -15.13 11.84 -4.04
CA LYS A 95 -14.48 12.11 -5.32
C LYS A 95 -13.18 12.89 -5.12
N GLU A 96 -13.23 13.92 -4.28
CA GLU A 96 -12.09 14.78 -4.00
C GLU A 96 -10.93 14.02 -3.34
N SER A 97 -11.21 13.13 -2.38
CA SER A 97 -10.19 12.33 -1.70
C SER A 97 -9.44 11.40 -2.66
N LYS A 98 -10.12 10.77 -3.63
CA LYS A 98 -9.46 9.95 -4.66
C LYS A 98 -8.60 10.80 -5.59
N ILE A 99 -9.10 11.95 -6.04
CA ILE A 99 -8.34 12.90 -6.86
C ILE A 99 -7.10 13.39 -6.11
N PHE A 100 -7.26 13.75 -4.83
CA PHE A 100 -6.18 14.18 -3.96
C PHE A 100 -5.13 13.08 -3.80
N ALA A 101 -5.54 11.83 -3.57
CA ALA A 101 -4.62 10.71 -3.49
C ALA A 101 -3.83 10.54 -4.80
N VAL A 102 -4.50 10.54 -5.97
CA VAL A 102 -3.80 10.49 -7.27
C VAL A 102 -2.77 11.61 -7.37
N LYS A 103 -3.16 12.84 -7.04
CA LYS A 103 -2.27 13.99 -7.06
C LYS A 103 -1.06 13.78 -6.15
N ASP A 104 -1.26 13.42 -4.88
CA ASP A 104 -0.18 13.23 -3.90
C ASP A 104 0.82 12.16 -4.37
N TYR A 105 0.33 11.00 -4.84
CA TYR A 105 1.18 9.93 -5.37
C TYR A 105 2.04 10.38 -6.57
N VAL A 106 1.44 11.09 -7.53
CA VAL A 106 2.16 11.63 -8.69
C VAL A 106 3.14 12.71 -8.27
N HIS A 107 2.73 13.63 -7.39
CA HIS A 107 3.59 14.69 -6.89
C HIS A 107 4.80 14.14 -6.14
N ARG A 108 4.62 13.14 -5.26
CA ARG A 108 5.72 12.48 -4.54
C ARG A 108 6.71 11.82 -5.51
N LEU A 109 6.22 11.06 -6.49
CA LEU A 109 7.07 10.43 -7.50
C LEU A 109 7.98 11.45 -8.19
N PHE A 110 7.40 12.54 -8.71
CA PHE A 110 8.15 13.53 -9.48
C PHE A 110 9.00 14.46 -8.59
N ARG A 111 8.55 14.78 -7.38
CA ARG A 111 9.33 15.54 -6.38
C ARG A 111 10.61 14.79 -6.00
N HIS A 112 10.55 13.46 -5.92
CA HIS A 112 11.67 12.62 -5.53
C HIS A 112 12.33 11.89 -6.71
N LYS A 113 12.00 12.25 -7.96
CA LYS A 113 12.49 11.59 -9.19
C LYS A 113 14.01 11.39 -9.20
N VAL A 114 14.77 12.42 -8.86
CA VAL A 114 16.25 12.36 -8.85
C VAL A 114 16.77 11.30 -7.88
N TRP A 115 16.17 11.18 -6.70
CA TRP A 115 16.56 10.17 -5.71
C TRP A 115 16.10 8.78 -6.09
N ILE A 116 14.85 8.66 -6.54
CA ILE A 116 14.25 7.39 -6.95
C ILE A 116 15.02 6.79 -8.14
N ASN A 117 15.36 7.61 -9.14
CA ASN A 117 16.05 7.18 -10.36
C ASN A 117 17.49 6.67 -10.11
N ARG A 118 18.06 6.90 -8.93
CA ARG A 118 19.35 6.27 -8.53
C ARG A 118 19.19 4.77 -8.30
N CYS A 119 18.03 4.34 -7.82
CA CYS A 119 17.76 2.96 -7.41
C CYS A 119 16.85 2.24 -8.39
N LEU A 120 15.96 2.95 -9.07
CA LEU A 120 14.90 2.35 -9.86
C LEU A 120 14.64 3.15 -11.15
N PRO A 121 14.59 2.51 -12.34
CA PRO A 121 14.19 3.18 -13.58
C PRO A 121 12.84 3.90 -13.47
N MET A 122 12.66 4.97 -14.26
CA MET A 122 11.45 5.79 -14.16
C MET A 122 10.18 4.99 -14.44
N TYR A 123 10.24 4.05 -15.41
CA TYR A 123 9.13 3.14 -15.71
C TYR A 123 8.70 2.32 -14.50
N ASP A 124 9.63 1.67 -13.82
CA ASP A 124 9.32 0.81 -12.67
C ASP A 124 8.76 1.65 -11.50
N SER A 125 9.23 2.90 -11.37
CA SER A 125 8.72 3.87 -10.39
C SER A 125 7.28 4.29 -10.69
N MET A 126 6.97 4.58 -11.96
CA MET A 126 5.61 4.88 -12.43
C MET A 126 4.70 3.67 -12.25
N LEU A 127 5.16 2.47 -12.60
CA LEU A 127 4.41 1.23 -12.44
C LEU A 127 4.09 0.94 -10.98
N ARG A 128 5.04 1.17 -10.07
CA ARG A 128 4.83 1.04 -8.62
C ARG A 128 3.81 2.04 -8.10
N THR A 129 3.88 3.29 -8.53
CA THR A 129 2.86 4.31 -8.19
C THR A 129 1.48 3.89 -8.70
N TRP A 130 1.42 3.39 -9.95
CA TRP A 130 0.18 2.89 -10.54
C TRP A 130 -0.42 1.72 -9.74
N LYS A 131 0.41 0.73 -9.39
CA LYS A 131 0.01 -0.43 -8.59
C LYS A 131 -0.40 -0.04 -7.17
N ALA A 132 0.26 0.94 -6.55
CA ALA A 132 -0.14 1.45 -5.25
C ALA A 132 -1.55 2.06 -5.29
N LEU A 133 -1.89 2.82 -6.34
CA LEU A 133 -3.25 3.34 -6.54
C LEU A 133 -4.27 2.20 -6.76
N GLN A 134 -3.90 1.14 -7.48
CA GLN A 134 -4.77 -0.03 -7.67
C GLN A 134 -5.02 -0.79 -6.36
N ILE A 135 -3.96 -1.06 -5.58
CA ILE A 135 -4.03 -1.77 -4.29
C ILE A 135 -4.89 -1.00 -3.28
N ARG A 136 -4.81 0.34 -3.29
CA ARG A 136 -5.65 1.20 -2.44
C ARG A 136 -7.11 1.27 -2.88
N GLY A 137 -7.46 0.65 -4.00
CA GLY A 137 -8.80 0.71 -4.57
C GLY A 137 -9.15 2.10 -5.13
N ILE A 138 -8.15 2.86 -5.57
CA ILE A 138 -8.36 4.14 -6.26
C ILE A 138 -8.54 3.88 -7.76
N LEU A 139 -7.69 3.01 -8.33
CA LEU A 139 -7.77 2.58 -9.71
C LEU A 139 -8.26 1.13 -9.82
N ASP A 140 -9.00 0.83 -10.88
CA ASP A 140 -9.35 -0.53 -11.24
C ASP A 140 -8.09 -1.32 -11.65
N ASN A 141 -7.99 -2.57 -11.19
CA ASN A 141 -6.83 -3.44 -11.43
C ASN A 141 -6.64 -3.82 -12.90
N ARG A 142 -7.67 -3.65 -13.74
CA ARG A 142 -7.65 -3.93 -15.19
C ARG A 142 -7.03 -2.79 -16.00
N VAL A 143 -7.04 -1.56 -15.46
CA VAL A 143 -6.50 -0.41 -16.19
C VAL A 143 -4.98 -0.45 -16.13
N GLN A 144 -4.35 -0.61 -17.28
CA GLN A 144 -2.89 -0.71 -17.38
C GLN A 144 -2.23 0.68 -17.39
N LEU A 145 -0.95 0.72 -16.96
CA LEU A 145 -0.10 1.89 -17.11
C LEU A 145 0.01 2.23 -18.61
N PRO A 146 -0.43 3.41 -19.07
CA PRO A 146 -0.48 3.74 -20.50
C PRO A 146 0.85 4.32 -21.01
N PHE A 147 1.97 3.79 -20.52
CA PHE A 147 3.31 4.19 -20.94
C PHE A 147 4.16 2.94 -21.07
N SER A 148 4.98 2.88 -22.11
CA SER A 148 6.03 1.89 -22.29
C SER A 148 7.29 2.25 -21.50
N ARG A 149 8.24 1.31 -21.45
CA ARG A 149 9.53 1.53 -20.78
C ARG A 149 10.38 2.60 -21.48
N GLN A 150 10.27 2.70 -22.80
CA GLN A 150 10.98 3.68 -23.63
C GLN A 150 10.42 5.09 -23.42
N GLU A 151 9.09 5.22 -23.31
CA GLU A 151 8.43 6.51 -23.11
C GLU A 151 8.68 7.08 -21.71
N ALA A 152 8.74 6.21 -20.69
CA ALA A 152 8.76 6.59 -19.27
C ALA A 152 9.83 7.63 -18.88
N GLU A 153 11.01 7.62 -19.50
CA GLU A 153 12.09 8.57 -19.19
C GLU A 153 11.70 10.02 -19.55
N HIS A 154 10.86 10.19 -20.57
CA HIS A 154 10.43 11.48 -21.10
C HIS A 154 9.04 11.92 -20.59
N VAL A 155 8.37 11.07 -19.82
CA VAL A 155 7.04 11.40 -19.29
C VAL A 155 7.14 12.55 -18.28
N SER A 156 6.40 13.62 -18.55
CA SER A 156 6.29 14.76 -17.64
C SER A 156 5.34 14.45 -16.47
N ARG A 157 5.48 15.21 -15.37
CA ARG A 157 4.54 15.15 -14.24
C ARG A 157 3.09 15.36 -14.70
N PHE A 158 2.88 16.30 -15.61
CA PHE A 158 1.56 16.64 -16.13
C PHE A 158 0.97 15.48 -16.96
N SER A 159 1.77 14.90 -17.86
CA SER A 159 1.36 13.76 -18.68
C SER A 159 0.99 12.55 -17.82
N PHE A 160 1.79 12.23 -16.80
CA PHE A 160 1.49 11.13 -15.87
C PHE A 160 0.26 11.43 -15.00
N MET A 161 0.12 12.68 -14.52
CA MET A 161 -1.06 13.12 -13.76
C MET A 161 -2.35 12.93 -14.57
N ASN A 162 -2.38 13.40 -15.81
CA ASN A 162 -3.54 13.29 -16.67
C ASN A 162 -3.87 11.83 -16.98
N ALA A 163 -2.86 10.99 -17.24
CA ALA A 163 -3.05 9.56 -17.41
C ALA A 163 -3.70 8.90 -16.19
N ALA A 164 -3.24 9.25 -14.97
CA ALA A 164 -3.78 8.71 -13.73
C ALA A 164 -5.21 9.21 -13.44
N LEU A 165 -5.52 10.48 -13.72
CA LEU A 165 -6.87 11.03 -13.60
C LEU A 165 -7.83 10.41 -14.61
N ASN A 166 -7.41 10.24 -15.87
CA ASN A 166 -8.21 9.55 -16.89
C ASN A 166 -8.46 8.07 -16.50
N ALA A 167 -7.50 7.41 -15.87
CA ALA A 167 -7.68 6.06 -15.34
C ALA A 167 -8.66 6.03 -14.15
N LEU A 168 -8.64 7.04 -13.28
CA LEU A 168 -9.59 7.18 -12.19
C LEU A 168 -11.02 7.34 -12.72
N GLU A 169 -11.23 8.14 -13.76
CA GLU A 169 -12.54 8.30 -14.40
C GLU A 169 -13.05 6.99 -15.01
N LYS A 170 -12.16 6.15 -15.54
CA LYS A 170 -12.50 4.81 -16.06
C LYS A 170 -12.73 3.77 -14.96
N SER A 171 -12.38 4.07 -13.71
CA SER A 171 -12.45 3.14 -12.58
C SER A 171 -13.81 3.24 -11.87
N THR A 172 -14.87 2.80 -12.55
CA THR A 172 -16.27 3.00 -12.13
C THR A 172 -16.90 1.81 -11.42
N ASP A 173 -16.23 0.66 -11.35
CA ASP A 173 -16.78 -0.59 -10.79
C ASP A 173 -16.36 -0.80 -9.32
N PRO A 174 -17.17 -0.40 -8.32
CA PRO A 174 -16.81 -0.50 -6.91
C PRO A 174 -16.73 -1.95 -6.41
N VAL A 175 -17.36 -2.91 -7.09
CA VAL A 175 -17.29 -4.32 -6.71
C VAL A 175 -15.92 -4.88 -7.08
N GLN A 176 -15.46 -4.62 -8.31
CA GLN A 176 -14.14 -5.06 -8.76
C GLN A 176 -13.01 -4.39 -7.99
N ILE A 177 -13.15 -3.09 -7.69
CA ILE A 177 -12.18 -2.34 -6.88
C ILE A 177 -12.04 -2.95 -5.47
N ARG A 178 -13.16 -3.23 -4.79
CA ARG A 178 -13.14 -3.88 -3.46
C ARG A 178 -12.54 -5.27 -3.50
N LYS A 179 -12.90 -6.06 -4.51
CA LYS A 179 -12.34 -7.39 -4.74
C LYS A 179 -10.83 -7.33 -4.95
N ALA A 180 -10.35 -6.40 -5.78
CA ALA A 180 -8.92 -6.21 -6.04
C ALA A 180 -8.13 -5.85 -4.78
N LYS A 181 -8.67 -4.96 -3.93
CA LYS A 181 -8.08 -4.63 -2.63
C LYS A 181 -7.98 -5.88 -1.74
N SER A 182 -9.05 -6.64 -1.61
CA SER A 182 -9.07 -7.88 -0.82
C SER A 182 -8.06 -8.91 -1.33
N GLU A 183 -8.05 -9.18 -2.65
CA GLU A 183 -7.10 -10.11 -3.25
C GLU A 183 -5.63 -9.67 -3.05
N ALA A 184 -5.34 -8.37 -3.11
CA ALA A 184 -3.99 -7.85 -2.86
C ALA A 184 -3.55 -8.07 -1.42
N VAL A 185 -4.44 -7.86 -0.43
CA VAL A 185 -4.12 -8.15 0.98
C VAL A 185 -3.82 -9.64 1.15
N VAL A 186 -4.68 -10.51 0.63
CA VAL A 186 -4.46 -11.96 0.80
C VAL A 186 -3.19 -12.42 0.07
N GLU A 187 -2.89 -11.92 -1.13
CA GLU A 187 -1.61 -12.21 -1.81
C GLU A 187 -0.42 -11.84 -0.94
N ALA A 188 -0.45 -10.65 -0.31
CA ALA A 188 0.64 -10.19 0.56
C ALA A 188 0.86 -11.17 1.72
N PHE A 189 -0.19 -11.44 2.49
CA PHE A 189 -0.11 -12.27 3.69
C PHE A 189 0.14 -13.76 3.38
N SER A 190 -0.23 -14.24 2.19
CA SER A 190 0.08 -15.61 1.75
C SER A 190 1.58 -15.90 1.62
N SER A 191 2.41 -14.85 1.49
CA SER A 191 3.86 -14.96 1.40
C SER A 191 4.57 -14.96 2.77
N VAL A 192 3.82 -14.79 3.86
CA VAL A 192 4.35 -14.62 5.21
C VAL A 192 4.41 -15.98 5.93
N PRO A 193 5.57 -16.38 6.48
CA PRO A 193 5.69 -17.60 7.29
C PRO A 193 4.72 -17.61 8.47
N ARG A 194 4.19 -18.79 8.81
CA ARG A 194 3.15 -18.92 9.83
C ARG A 194 3.60 -18.49 11.23
N ASP A 195 4.85 -18.76 11.59
CA ASP A 195 5.47 -18.31 12.82
C ASP A 195 5.53 -16.78 12.89
N LEU A 196 5.89 -16.11 11.79
CA LEU A 196 5.90 -14.65 11.70
C LEU A 196 4.49 -14.06 11.78
N LEU A 197 3.49 -14.68 11.13
CA LEU A 197 2.09 -14.29 11.26
C LEU A 197 1.60 -14.34 12.71
N LEU A 198 1.98 -15.38 13.46
CA LEU A 198 1.62 -15.51 14.87
C LEU A 198 2.27 -14.41 15.71
N LYS A 199 3.52 -14.02 15.44
CA LYS A 199 4.16 -12.89 16.11
C LYS A 199 3.46 -11.55 15.81
N ILE A 200 3.11 -11.32 14.55
CA ILE A 200 2.35 -10.12 14.15
C ILE A 200 0.97 -10.10 14.82
N LYS A 201 0.28 -11.24 14.90
CA LYS A 201 -0.99 -11.36 15.64
C LYS A 201 -0.87 -10.88 17.07
N GLU A 202 0.19 -11.26 17.78
CA GLU A 202 0.43 -10.79 19.15
C GLU A 202 0.68 -9.28 19.21
N LEU A 203 1.44 -8.75 18.27
CA LEU A 203 1.74 -7.31 18.18
C LEU A 203 0.49 -6.46 17.96
N VAL A 204 -0.45 -6.91 17.11
CA VAL A 204 -1.69 -6.16 16.82
C VAL A 204 -2.86 -6.59 17.70
N ARG A 205 -2.68 -7.55 18.61
CA ARG A 205 -3.76 -8.08 19.47
C ARG A 205 -4.52 -6.99 20.22
N PRO A 206 -3.88 -5.98 20.85
CA PRO A 206 -4.60 -4.92 21.55
C PRO A 206 -5.56 -4.17 20.61
N ASP A 207 -5.10 -3.82 19.40
CA ASP A 207 -5.94 -3.16 18.40
C ASP A 207 -7.12 -4.04 18.00
N CYS A 208 -6.89 -5.33 17.76
CA CYS A 208 -7.97 -6.23 17.40
C CYS A 208 -9.04 -6.33 18.49
N LEU A 209 -8.64 -6.42 19.75
CA LEU A 209 -9.59 -6.49 20.87
C LEU A 209 -10.31 -5.17 21.10
N LEU A 210 -9.59 -4.05 21.08
CA LEU A 210 -10.13 -2.70 21.33
C LEU A 210 -11.09 -2.25 20.23
N PHE A 211 -10.81 -2.61 18.97
CA PHE A 211 -11.57 -2.15 17.81
C PHE A 211 -12.45 -3.23 17.16
N GLY A 212 -12.50 -4.42 17.77
CA GLY A 212 -13.40 -5.51 17.36
C GLY A 212 -13.01 -6.19 16.04
N TYR A 213 -11.72 -6.28 15.74
CA TYR A 213 -11.22 -7.08 14.61
C TYR A 213 -11.02 -8.55 15.01
N LYS A 214 -11.12 -9.45 14.02
CA LYS A 214 -10.80 -10.87 14.22
C LYS A 214 -9.28 -11.03 14.36
N LEU A 215 -8.83 -11.73 15.40
CA LEU A 215 -7.40 -12.05 15.59
C LEU A 215 -6.87 -13.02 14.52
N GLU A 216 -7.70 -13.96 14.08
CA GLU A 216 -7.34 -14.97 13.08
C GLU A 216 -8.40 -15.01 11.97
N PRO A 217 -8.41 -14.02 11.05
CA PRO A 217 -9.30 -14.06 9.90
C PRO A 217 -8.92 -15.25 9.00
N SER A 218 -9.92 -16.06 8.66
CA SER A 218 -9.76 -17.29 7.84
C SER A 218 -9.09 -17.02 6.51
N GLU A 219 -9.34 -15.86 5.91
CA GLU A 219 -8.78 -15.41 4.63
C GLU A 219 -7.26 -15.21 4.71
N ILE A 220 -6.68 -15.05 5.90
CA ILE A 220 -5.24 -14.88 6.12
C ILE A 220 -4.63 -16.16 6.73
N PHE A 221 -5.27 -16.75 7.75
CA PHE A 221 -4.69 -17.86 8.49
C PHE A 221 -4.96 -19.25 7.88
N GLU A 222 -5.99 -19.37 7.03
CA GLU A 222 -6.35 -20.62 6.34
C GLU A 222 -6.03 -20.58 4.83
N SER A 223 -5.63 -19.43 4.30
CA SER A 223 -5.39 -19.22 2.86
C SER A 223 -4.17 -19.95 2.29
N GLY A 224 -3.35 -20.58 3.13
CA GLY A 224 -2.29 -21.51 2.73
C GLY A 224 -2.78 -22.70 1.88
N LYS A 225 -4.10 -22.90 1.74
CA LYS A 225 -4.71 -23.93 0.89
C LYS A 225 -5.33 -23.44 -0.42
N GLN A 226 -5.50 -22.13 -0.69
CA GLN A 226 -6.46 -21.72 -1.74
C GLN A 226 -6.08 -20.65 -2.79
N LEU A 227 -4.94 -19.97 -2.76
CA LEU A 227 -4.69 -18.95 -3.80
C LEU A 227 -3.67 -19.35 -4.85
N LYS A 228 -4.15 -20.15 -5.82
CA LYS A 228 -3.67 -20.07 -7.22
C LYS A 228 -4.24 -18.83 -7.91
N SER A 229 -4.18 -17.64 -7.29
CA SER A 229 -4.50 -16.41 -8.01
C SER A 229 -3.44 -16.22 -9.10
N ARG A 230 -3.86 -16.22 -10.37
CA ARG A 230 -2.98 -15.89 -11.51
C ARG A 230 -2.62 -14.39 -11.55
N LYS A 231 -3.28 -13.54 -10.75
CA LYS A 231 -3.03 -12.09 -10.71
C LYS A 231 -1.96 -11.80 -9.67
N LYS A 232 -0.90 -11.10 -10.09
CA LYS A 232 0.17 -10.57 -9.23
C LYS A 232 -0.06 -9.08 -9.01
N TYR A 233 -0.54 -8.70 -7.83
CA TYR A 233 -0.68 -7.30 -7.40
C TYR A 233 0.68 -6.71 -7.02
N PHE A 234 1.54 -7.54 -6.43
CA PHE A 234 2.93 -7.20 -6.21
C PHE A 234 3.73 -7.63 -7.44
N VAL A 235 4.21 -6.66 -8.20
CA VAL A 235 4.99 -6.91 -9.42
C VAL A 235 6.28 -7.63 -9.03
N SER A 236 6.41 -8.95 -9.25
CA SER A 236 7.75 -9.55 -9.35
C SER A 236 8.23 -9.19 -10.74
N LEU A 237 9.44 -8.66 -10.89
CA LEU A 237 10.06 -8.65 -12.20
C LEU A 237 10.06 -10.10 -12.73
N ASP A 238 9.33 -10.34 -13.82
CA ASP A 238 9.27 -11.65 -14.44
C ASP A 238 10.59 -11.91 -15.15
N GLU A 239 11.30 -12.94 -14.70
CA GLU A 239 12.55 -13.41 -15.27
C GLU A 239 12.39 -13.81 -16.75
N LYS A 240 11.19 -14.23 -17.18
CA LYS A 240 10.90 -14.63 -18.57
C LYS A 240 10.74 -13.44 -19.52
N GLU A 241 10.07 -12.37 -19.11
CA GLU A 241 10.02 -11.12 -19.89
C GLU A 241 11.41 -10.47 -19.96
N TYR A 242 12.18 -10.53 -18.87
CA TYR A 242 13.55 -10.04 -18.86
C TYR A 242 14.47 -10.79 -19.82
N LYS A 243 14.45 -12.14 -19.80
CA LYS A 243 15.25 -12.97 -20.72
C LYS A 243 14.89 -12.73 -22.20
N LYS A 244 13.62 -12.43 -22.50
CA LYS A 244 13.15 -12.11 -23.84
C LYS A 244 13.77 -10.82 -24.41
N TYR A 245 14.08 -9.82 -23.57
CA TYR A 245 14.53 -8.51 -24.02
C TYR A 245 16.00 -8.17 -23.67
N PHE A 246 16.62 -8.87 -22.72
CA PHE A 246 17.97 -8.56 -22.21
C PHE A 246 19.00 -9.70 -22.34
N GLY A 247 18.71 -10.74 -23.12
CA GLY A 247 19.73 -11.70 -23.57
C GLY A 247 20.29 -12.66 -22.51
N GLY A 248 19.67 -12.75 -21.33
CA GLY A 248 19.97 -13.81 -20.36
C GLY A 248 21.25 -13.68 -19.53
N ASP A 249 21.89 -12.50 -19.49
CA ASP A 249 23.06 -12.23 -18.63
C ASP A 249 22.65 -12.15 -17.14
N PRO A 250 23.04 -13.12 -16.28
CA PRO A 250 22.65 -13.16 -14.87
C PRO A 250 23.23 -12.03 -14.02
N SER A 251 24.27 -11.34 -14.51
CA SER A 251 24.93 -10.24 -13.80
C SER A 251 24.16 -8.91 -13.86
N LYS A 252 23.10 -8.84 -14.69
CA LYS A 252 22.33 -7.64 -14.96
C LYS A 252 20.93 -7.64 -14.36
N LEU A 253 20.54 -8.63 -13.55
CA LEU A 253 19.24 -8.66 -12.85
C LEU A 253 19.11 -7.47 -11.88
N PRO A 254 18.18 -6.53 -12.08
CA PRO A 254 17.62 -5.77 -10.98
C PRO A 254 16.45 -6.61 -10.45
N SER A 255 16.43 -6.93 -9.17
CA SER A 255 15.23 -7.46 -8.49
C SER A 255 14.45 -6.26 -7.97
N ALA A 256 13.15 -6.11 -8.28
CA ALA A 256 12.41 -4.87 -8.00
C ALA A 256 10.98 -5.15 -7.50
N ARG A 257 10.68 -4.71 -6.27
CA ARG A 257 9.34 -4.60 -5.64
C ARG A 257 9.37 -3.53 -4.52
N LEU A 258 8.51 -2.48 -4.58
CA LEU A 258 7.99 -1.68 -3.45
C LEU A 258 7.55 -0.24 -3.79
N ASN A 259 6.24 0.03 -3.75
CA ASN A 259 5.69 1.29 -3.20
C ASN A 259 4.30 1.06 -2.56
N ALA A 260 3.92 -0.18 -2.24
CA ALA A 260 2.55 -0.51 -1.85
C ALA A 260 2.33 -0.71 -0.34
N LEU A 261 3.39 -0.83 0.48
CA LEU A 261 3.25 -1.39 1.83
C LEU A 261 2.79 -0.41 2.92
N SER A 262 3.04 0.90 2.78
CA SER A 262 2.61 1.88 3.80
C SER A 262 1.09 2.03 3.92
N GLY A 263 0.32 1.58 2.91
CA GLY A 263 -1.15 1.60 2.97
C GLY A 263 -1.80 0.31 3.48
N MET A 264 -1.03 -0.75 3.71
CA MET A 264 -1.56 -2.07 4.07
C MET A 264 -1.55 -2.35 5.58
N MET A 265 -0.76 -1.62 6.37
CA MET A 265 -0.72 -1.76 7.83
C MET A 265 -1.86 -1.04 8.57
N HIS A 266 -2.77 -0.39 7.84
CA HIS A 266 -3.98 0.25 8.38
C HIS A 266 -5.26 -0.35 7.76
N ILE A 267 -5.24 -1.65 7.46
CA ILE A 267 -6.40 -2.48 7.12
C ILE A 267 -6.54 -3.53 8.21
#